data_AF-A0A5C8S680-F1
#
_entry.id   AF-A0A5C8S680-F1
#
_cell.length_a   1.000
_cell.length_b   1.000
_cell.length_c   1.000
_cell.angle_alpha   90.00
_cell.angle_beta   90.00
_cell.angle_gamma   90.00
#
_symmetry.space_group_name_H-M   'P 1'
#
loop_
_entity.id
_entity.type
_entity.pdbx_description
1 polymer ?
#
loop_
_entity_poly.entity_id
_entity_poly.type
_entity_poly.pdbx_seq_one_letter_code
_entity_poly.pdbx_strand_id
1 'polypeptide(L)'
;MAAPKLKIVKKEDFVDLPLPERIKVGPFYYRTRWFDELESFKTGNSGYCDDGALEIGLLDAMPPQRQAEVLLHEVLHACFNIADLRGGPMPEEEKIVTTLTFQMLGVYRDNPDLMAWLDQKFGMLGME
;
A
#
# COMPACT_ATOMS: atom_id res chain seq x y z
N MET A 1 1.35 -21.81 30.16
CA MET A 1 0.76 -21.41 28.87
C MET A 1 1.62 -22.01 27.76
N ALA A 2 1.04 -22.79 26.84
CA ALA A 2 1.80 -23.35 25.72
C ALA A 2 2.14 -22.23 24.72
N ALA A 3 3.39 -22.18 24.25
CA ALA A 3 3.79 -21.23 23.22
C ALA A 3 2.94 -21.46 21.95
N PRO A 4 2.46 -20.40 21.28
CA PRO A 4 1.72 -20.56 20.03
C PRO A 4 2.63 -21.24 19.00
N LYS A 5 2.11 -22.30 18.37
CA LYS A 5 2.83 -22.98 17.28
C LYS A 5 2.89 -22.02 16.09
N LEU A 6 4.10 -21.57 15.74
CA LEU A 6 4.35 -20.84 14.51
C LEU A 6 3.91 -21.69 13.31
N LYS A 7 2.87 -21.22 12.60
CA LYS A 7 2.57 -21.74 11.27
C LYS A 7 3.60 -21.15 10.30
N ILE A 8 4.34 -22.02 9.63
CA ILE A 8 5.20 -21.61 8.52
C ILE A 8 4.28 -21.29 7.35
N VAL A 9 4.21 -20.03 6.96
CA VAL A 9 3.52 -19.57 5.76
C VAL A 9 4.49 -19.71 4.59
N LYS A 10 4.06 -20.40 3.52
CA LYS A 10 4.85 -20.65 2.33
C LYS A 10 4.59 -19.58 1.27
N LYS A 11 5.50 -19.43 0.30
CA LYS A 11 5.34 -18.52 -0.85
C LYS A 11 4.04 -18.81 -1.62
N GLU A 12 3.66 -20.09 -1.69
CA GLU A 12 2.43 -20.62 -2.29
C GLU A 12 1.15 -20.06 -1.65
N ASP A 13 1.23 -19.63 -0.38
CA ASP A 13 0.09 -19.14 0.39
C ASP A 13 -0.24 -17.68 0.07
N PHE A 14 0.62 -16.99 -0.70
CA PHE A 14 0.38 -15.63 -1.16
C PHE A 14 -0.27 -15.67 -2.54
N VAL A 15 -1.49 -15.13 -2.61
CA VAL A 15 -2.20 -14.97 -3.88
C VAL A 15 -1.53 -13.84 -4.65
N ASP A 16 -1.08 -14.14 -5.87
CA ASP A 16 -0.66 -13.13 -6.83
C ASP A 16 -1.93 -12.45 -7.37
N LEU A 17 -2.23 -11.27 -6.81
CA LEU A 17 -3.40 -10.49 -7.19
C LEU A 17 -2.97 -9.42 -8.20
N PRO A 18 -3.77 -9.19 -9.25
CA PRO A 18 -3.49 -8.08 -10.15
C PRO A 18 -3.54 -6.76 -9.38
N LEU A 19 -2.67 -5.83 -9.77
CA LEU A 19 -2.68 -4.48 -9.24
C LEU A 19 -4.05 -3.83 -9.52
N PRO A 20 -4.68 -3.15 -8.54
CA PRO A 20 -5.95 -2.47 -8.78
C PRO A 20 -5.77 -1.35 -9.81
N GLU A 21 -6.48 -1.37 -10.94
CA GLU A 21 -6.29 -0.39 -12.05
C GLU A 21 -6.37 1.07 -11.58
N ARG A 22 -7.19 1.34 -10.57
CA ARG A 22 -7.34 2.66 -9.95
C ARG A 22 -7.45 2.57 -8.45
N ILE A 23 -6.85 3.53 -7.77
CA ILE A 23 -7.00 3.74 -6.33
C ILE A 23 -7.57 5.13 -6.11
N LYS A 24 -8.67 5.20 -5.36
CA LYS A 24 -9.25 6.49 -4.96
C LYS A 24 -8.59 6.96 -3.68
N VAL A 25 -8.04 8.17 -3.69
CA VAL A 25 -7.50 8.84 -2.50
C VAL A 25 -8.09 10.23 -2.45
N GLY A 26 -8.80 10.54 -1.36
CA GLY A 26 -9.59 11.78 -1.26
C GLY A 26 -10.51 11.96 -2.48
N PRO A 27 -10.46 13.11 -3.19
CA PRO A 27 -11.26 13.34 -4.40
C PRO A 27 -10.63 12.79 -5.69
N PHE A 28 -9.41 12.25 -5.67
CA PHE A 28 -8.64 11.88 -6.86
C PHE A 28 -8.64 10.37 -7.11
N TYR A 29 -8.53 10.00 -8.39
CA TYR A 29 -8.33 8.63 -8.84
C TYR A 29 -6.93 8.49 -9.43
N TYR A 30 -6.04 7.79 -8.72
CA TYR A 30 -4.71 7.46 -9.21
C TYR A 30 -4.82 6.22 -10.09
N ARG A 31 -4.24 6.26 -11.30
CA ARG A 31 -3.99 5.05 -12.09
C ARG A 31 -2.83 4.29 -11.48
N THR A 32 -2.87 2.97 -11.54
CA THR A 32 -1.71 2.16 -11.14
C THR A 32 -1.04 1.55 -12.36
N ARG A 33 0.27 1.32 -12.28
CA ARG A 33 0.98 0.53 -13.27
C ARG A 33 2.15 -0.25 -12.69
N TRP A 34 2.47 -1.34 -13.35
CA TRP A 34 3.76 -2.00 -13.18
C TRP A 34 4.84 -1.29 -14.00
N PHE A 35 6.06 -1.33 -13.48
CA PHE A 35 7.28 -1.01 -14.22
C PHE A 35 8.33 -2.11 -14.04
N ASP A 36 9.26 -2.17 -14.98
CA ASP A 36 10.27 -3.22 -15.06
C ASP A 36 11.59 -2.86 -14.33
N GLU A 37 12.49 -3.82 -14.21
CA GLU A 37 13.80 -3.63 -13.57
C GLU A 37 14.67 -2.58 -14.28
N LEU A 38 14.47 -2.37 -15.59
CA LEU A 38 15.22 -1.36 -16.35
C LEU A 38 14.79 0.05 -15.95
N GLU A 39 13.49 0.28 -15.79
CA GLU A 39 12.95 1.53 -15.29
C GLU A 39 13.34 1.76 -13.83
N SER A 40 13.29 0.71 -12.99
CA SER A 40 13.78 0.75 -11.61
C SER A 40 15.25 1.17 -11.54
N PHE A 41 16.11 0.56 -12.37
CA PHE A 41 17.54 0.89 -12.42
C PHE A 41 17.79 2.36 -12.81
N LYS A 42 16.99 2.91 -13.73
CA LYS A 42 17.14 4.31 -14.17
C LYS A 42 16.69 5.32 -13.13
N THR A 43 15.66 4.98 -12.36
CA THR A 43 15.03 5.89 -11.38
C THR A 43 15.58 5.72 -9.98
N GLY A 44 16.12 4.54 -9.64
CA GLY A 44 16.53 4.17 -8.29
C GLY A 44 15.36 3.77 -7.39
N ASN A 45 14.15 3.62 -7.93
CA ASN A 45 12.92 3.45 -7.16
C ASN A 45 12.34 2.04 -7.29
N SER A 46 11.74 1.54 -6.21
CA SER A 46 10.94 0.30 -6.18
C SER A 46 9.43 0.56 -6.27
N GLY A 47 9.01 1.80 -6.02
CA GLY A 47 7.68 2.34 -6.21
C GLY A 47 7.75 3.86 -6.34
N TYR A 48 6.66 4.47 -6.80
CA TYR A 48 6.51 5.93 -6.76
C TYR A 48 5.05 6.37 -6.75
N CYS A 49 4.81 7.56 -6.20
CA CYS A 49 3.55 8.29 -6.28
C CYS A 49 3.77 9.62 -7.02
N ASP A 50 3.22 9.76 -8.22
CA ASP A 50 3.19 11.01 -8.98
C ASP A 50 1.83 11.70 -8.78
N ASP A 51 1.83 12.70 -7.89
CA ASP A 51 0.67 13.52 -7.57
C ASP A 51 0.21 14.42 -8.74
N GLY A 52 1.13 14.84 -9.59
CA GLY A 52 0.81 15.68 -10.76
C GLY A 52 0.15 14.88 -11.88
N ALA A 53 0.59 13.63 -12.09
CA ALA A 53 0.04 12.74 -13.10
C ALA A 53 -1.14 11.87 -12.62
N LEU A 54 -1.41 11.88 -11.31
CA LEU A 54 -2.32 10.95 -10.63
C LEU A 54 -1.98 9.50 -10.98
N GLU A 55 -0.74 9.11 -10.71
CA GLU A 55 -0.21 7.78 -11.02
C GLU A 55 0.58 7.19 -9.86
N ILE A 56 0.40 5.89 -9.61
CA ILE A 56 1.19 5.10 -8.67
C ILE A 56 1.86 3.96 -9.44
N GLY A 57 3.19 3.88 -9.37
CA GLY A 57 3.97 2.85 -10.06
C GLY A 57 4.64 1.89 -9.09
N LEU A 58 4.71 0.60 -9.48
CA LEU A 58 5.36 -0.45 -8.69
C LEU A 58 6.29 -1.30 -9.57
N LEU A 59 7.43 -1.72 -9.02
CA LEU A 59 8.31 -2.69 -9.65
C LEU A 59 7.68 -4.09 -9.66
N ASP A 60 7.56 -4.72 -10.83
CA ASP A 60 6.94 -6.06 -10.95
C ASP A 60 7.73 -7.16 -10.23
N ALA A 61 9.06 -7.04 -10.23
CA ALA A 61 9.96 -8.12 -9.82
C ALA A 61 10.02 -8.33 -8.30
N MET A 62 9.28 -7.54 -7.53
CA MET A 62 9.24 -7.62 -6.08
C MET A 62 8.45 -8.84 -5.58
N PRO A 63 8.86 -9.48 -4.47
CA PRO A 63 8.03 -10.50 -3.83
C PRO A 63 6.66 -9.95 -3.39
N PRO A 64 5.58 -10.76 -3.35
CA PRO A 64 4.22 -10.28 -3.08
C PRO A 64 4.05 -9.44 -1.80
N GLN A 65 4.71 -9.81 -0.70
CA GLN A 65 4.67 -9.01 0.54
C GLN A 65 5.32 -7.63 0.38
N ARG A 66 6.39 -7.56 -0.42
CA ARG A 66 7.09 -6.32 -0.73
C ARG A 66 6.27 -5.45 -1.68
N GLN A 67 5.58 -6.06 -2.66
CA GLN A 67 4.61 -5.35 -3.49
C GLN A 67 3.49 -4.73 -2.66
N ALA A 68 2.91 -5.48 -1.72
CA ALA A 68 1.86 -4.96 -0.83
C ALA A 68 2.35 -3.81 0.06
N GLU A 69 3.58 -3.92 0.57
CA GLU A 69 4.23 -2.87 1.36
C GLU A 69 4.49 -1.61 0.56
N VAL A 70 5.13 -1.73 -0.60
CA VAL A 70 5.37 -0.58 -1.49
C VAL A 70 4.06 0.03 -1.95
N LEU A 71 3.03 -0.77 -2.29
CA LEU A 71 1.73 -0.22 -2.69
C LEU A 71 1.12 0.66 -1.59
N LEU A 72 1.11 0.18 -0.35
CA LEU A 72 0.56 0.96 0.75
C LEU A 72 1.43 2.21 1.04
N HIS A 73 2.76 2.10 0.89
CA HIS A 73 3.68 3.23 1.01
C HIS A 73 3.33 4.35 0.02
N GLU A 74 3.16 4.02 -1.27
CA GLU A 74 2.80 5.01 -2.29
C GLU A 74 1.38 5.57 -2.10
N VAL A 75 0.43 4.76 -1.62
CA VAL A 75 -0.92 5.24 -1.28
C VAL A 75 -0.87 6.21 -0.10
N LEU A 76 0.00 5.98 0.88
CA LEU A 76 0.20 6.89 2.00
C LEU A 76 0.88 8.20 1.56
N HIS A 77 1.78 8.19 0.58
CA HIS A 77 2.26 9.42 -0.07
C HIS A 77 1.10 10.19 -0.70
N ALA A 78 0.21 9.54 -1.45
CA ALA A 78 -0.98 10.19 -2.02
C ALA A 78 -1.87 10.82 -0.91
N CYS A 79 -2.11 10.10 0.19
CA CYS A 79 -2.85 10.63 1.35
C CYS A 79 -2.16 11.88 1.94
N PHE A 80 -0.85 11.82 2.11
CA PHE A 80 -0.05 12.91 2.69
C PHE A 80 -0.10 14.17 1.81
N ASN A 81 0.00 13.98 0.50
CA ASN A 81 -0.10 15.03 -0.51
C ASN A 81 -1.47 15.72 -0.48
N ILE A 82 -2.55 14.95 -0.45
CA ILE A 82 -3.92 15.49 -0.45
C ILE A 82 -4.28 16.21 0.85
N ALA A 83 -3.74 15.74 1.98
CA ALA A 83 -3.94 16.36 3.28
C ALA A 83 -3.14 17.67 3.46
N ASP A 84 -2.39 18.11 2.44
CA ASP A 84 -1.53 19.29 2.44
C ASP A 84 -0.56 19.31 3.63
N LEU A 85 -0.05 18.12 3.99
CA LEU A 85 0.89 17.95 5.11
C LEU A 85 2.33 18.32 4.74
N ARG A 86 2.55 18.84 3.53
CA ARG A 86 3.86 19.25 2.98
C ARG A 86 4.47 20.49 3.66
N GLY A 87 3.82 21.04 4.69
CA GLY A 87 4.29 22.23 5.43
C GLY A 87 5.57 22.01 6.27
N GLY A 88 6.06 20.78 6.40
CA GLY A 88 7.30 20.42 7.11
C GLY A 88 8.47 20.03 6.19
N PRO A 89 9.68 19.80 6.73
CA PRO A 89 10.81 19.30 5.95
C PRO A 89 10.49 17.93 5.31
N MET A 90 10.80 17.75 4.01
CA MET A 90 10.66 16.47 3.29
C MET A 90 11.20 15.21 4.04
N PRO A 91 12.30 15.26 4.82
CA PRO A 91 12.75 14.10 5.61
C PRO A 91 11.74 13.56 6.63
N GLU A 92 10.72 14.35 7.00
CA GLU A 92 9.67 13.92 7.93
C GLU A 92 8.58 13.11 7.24
N GLU A 93 8.27 13.41 5.97
CA GLU A 93 7.24 12.70 5.20
C GLU A 93 7.57 11.21 5.06
N GLU A 94 8.70 10.88 4.43
CA GLU A 94 9.15 9.49 4.23
C GLU A 94 9.19 8.71 5.55
N LYS A 95 9.67 9.36 6.62
CA LYS A 95 9.70 8.75 7.95
C LYS A 95 8.31 8.41 8.46
N ILE A 96 7.34 9.31 8.30
CA ILE A 96 5.95 9.09 8.70
C ILE A 96 5.33 7.98 7.85
N VAL A 97 5.45 8.09 6.53
CA VAL A 97 4.91 7.12 5.56
C VAL A 97 5.46 5.74 5.85
N THR A 98 6.79 5.55 5.84
CA THR A 98 7.42 4.25 6.15
C THR A 98 6.99 3.70 7.50
N THR A 99 6.95 4.55 8.54
CA THR A 99 6.54 4.09 9.88
C THR A 99 5.11 3.57 9.87
N LEU A 100 4.18 4.29 9.25
CA LEU A 100 2.77 3.92 9.21
C LEU A 100 2.51 2.73 8.28
N THR A 101 3.20 2.62 7.14
CA THR A 101 3.06 1.51 6.19
C THR A 101 3.15 0.16 6.90
N PHE A 102 4.23 -0.06 7.67
CA PHE A 102 4.42 -1.33 8.35
C PHE A 102 3.37 -1.60 9.43
N GLN A 103 3.00 -0.58 10.22
CA GLN A 103 2.00 -0.77 11.28
C GLN A 103 0.63 -1.06 10.70
N MET A 104 0.23 -0.35 9.64
CA MET A 104 -1.07 -0.53 8.99
C MET A 104 -1.17 -1.89 8.32
N LEU A 105 -0.14 -2.36 7.62
CA LEU A 105 -0.12 -3.72 7.08
C LEU A 105 -0.19 -4.79 8.17
N GLY A 106 0.53 -4.58 9.28
CA GLY A 106 0.47 -5.48 10.44
C GLY A 106 -0.95 -5.57 11.00
N VAL A 107 -1.60 -4.41 11.23
CA VAL A 107 -2.99 -4.35 11.72
C VAL A 107 -3.94 -5.02 10.73
N TYR A 108 -3.82 -4.73 9.42
CA TYR A 108 -4.66 -5.31 8.38
C TYR A 108 -4.55 -6.84 8.32
N ARG A 109 -3.32 -7.36 8.35
CA ARG A 109 -3.05 -8.81 8.27
C ARG A 109 -3.50 -9.55 9.54
N ASP A 110 -3.17 -8.99 10.71
CA ASP A 110 -3.28 -9.71 11.97
C ASP A 110 -4.67 -9.56 12.63
N ASN A 111 -5.54 -8.67 12.10
CA ASN A 111 -6.86 -8.40 12.65
C ASN A 111 -7.97 -8.46 11.56
N PRO A 112 -8.20 -9.62 10.91
CA PRO A 112 -9.20 -9.73 9.84
C PRO A 112 -10.63 -9.41 10.29
N ASP A 113 -10.99 -9.73 11.54
CA ASP A 113 -12.31 -9.42 12.10
C ASP A 113 -12.55 -7.90 12.21
N LEU A 114 -11.48 -7.13 12.52
CA LEU A 114 -11.54 -5.67 12.53
C LEU A 114 -11.75 -5.14 11.11
N MET A 115 -11.04 -5.67 10.12
CA MET A 115 -11.20 -5.25 8.72
C MET A 115 -12.61 -5.55 8.21
N ALA A 116 -13.15 -6.74 8.50
CA ALA A 116 -14.52 -7.10 8.15
C ALA A 116 -15.55 -6.18 8.85
N TRP A 117 -15.33 -5.85 10.12
CA TRP A 117 -16.19 -4.92 10.85
C TRP A 117 -16.16 -3.51 10.26
N LEU A 118 -14.96 -3.00 9.91
CA LEU A 118 -14.80 -1.69 9.28
C LEU A 118 -15.47 -1.65 7.90
N ASP A 119 -15.29 -2.69 7.09
CA ASP A 119 -15.92 -2.81 5.77
C ASP A 119 -17.45 -2.84 5.87
N GLN A 120 -18.04 -3.54 6.83
CA GLN A 120 -19.50 -3.51 7.04
C GLN A 120 -20.03 -2.15 7.52
N LYS A 121 -19.22 -1.39 8.27
CA LYS A 121 -19.64 -0.11 8.86
C LYS A 121 -19.44 1.08 7.93
N PHE A 122 -18.36 1.06 7.14
CA PHE A 122 -17.98 2.16 6.25
C PHE A 122 -18.09 1.80 4.77
N GLY A 123 -17.84 0.53 4.42
CA GLY A 123 -18.08 0.02 3.08
C GLY A 123 -19.58 0.01 2.80
N MET A 124 -19.95 0.37 1.57
CA MET A 124 -21.34 0.37 1.11
C MET A 124 -21.83 -1.08 0.85
N LEU A 125 -21.79 -1.96 1.85
CA LEU A 125 -22.58 -3.19 1.83
C LEU A 125 -24.03 -2.85 2.17
N GLY A 126 -24.69 -2.23 1.19
CA GLY A 126 -26.07 -1.79 1.24
C GLY A 126 -26.62 -1.39 -0.14
N MET A 127 -26.14 -2.03 -1.21
CA MET A 127 -26.81 -1.98 -2.51
C MET A 127 -27.52 -3.31 -2.74
N GLU A 128 -28.78 -3.36 -2.28
CA GLU A 128 -29.82 -4.13 -2.97
C GLU A 128 -30.17 -3.43 -4.30
#